data_AF-A0A7C5Q6A7-F1
#
_entry.id   AF-A0A7C5Q6A7-F1
#
_cell.length_a   1.000
_cell.length_b   1.000
_cell.length_c   1.000
_cell.angle_alpha   90.00
_cell.angle_beta   90.00
_cell.angle_gamma   90.00
#
_symmetry.space_group_name_H-M   'P 1'
#
loop_
_entity.id
_entity.type
_entity.pdbx_description
1 polymer ?
#
loop_
_entity_poly.entity_id
_entity_poly.type
_entity_poly.pdbx_seq_one_letter_code
_entity_poly.pdbx_strand_id
1 'polypeptide(L)'
;MKTTRLIWLALCLFTWPLAAQQTATYADLLANFEKAEQLFEQGVFAEAAEVYQQVLKTPRPPEAGMYEQLQKRSELGYAKCMVRLHLPQGEILMLDFIGRNAPDPIADQALIELANFYFNAKDYQKAVTYFSRIPGYQLSPGQRAEVRFKMG
;
A
#
# COMPACT_ATOMS: atom_id res chain seq x y z
N MET A 1 -50.29 -41.43 29.28
CA MET A 1 -50.90 -40.45 28.34
C MET A 1 -50.40 -39.06 28.67
N LYS A 2 -49.93 -38.33 27.64
CA LYS A 2 -49.58 -36.89 27.59
C LYS A 2 -48.15 -36.47 27.98
N THR A 3 -47.16 -37.07 27.32
CA THR A 3 -45.81 -36.50 27.12
C THR A 3 -45.70 -35.90 25.72
N THR A 4 -46.00 -34.61 25.51
CA THR A 4 -45.69 -33.97 24.20
C THR A 4 -45.73 -32.44 24.16
N ARG A 5 -45.88 -31.70 25.26
CA ARG A 5 -46.04 -30.22 25.20
C ARG A 5 -44.88 -29.36 25.70
N LEU A 6 -43.73 -29.96 26.01
CA LEU A 6 -42.56 -29.22 26.55
C LEU A 6 -41.30 -29.36 25.69
N ILE A 7 -41.43 -29.75 24.42
CA ILE A 7 -40.27 -29.91 23.51
C ILE A 7 -40.10 -28.69 22.59
N TRP A 8 -41.10 -27.81 22.47
CA TRP A 8 -41.08 -26.69 21.52
C TRP A 8 -40.42 -25.38 22.02
N LEU A 9 -39.90 -25.34 23.25
CA LEU A 9 -39.26 -24.13 23.82
C LEU A 9 -37.72 -24.19 23.85
N ALA A 10 -37.12 -25.30 23.41
CA ALA A 10 -35.66 -25.45 23.31
C ALA A 10 -35.11 -25.13 21.91
N LEU A 11 -35.96 -24.77 20.93
CA LEU A 11 -35.58 -24.53 19.54
C LEU A 11 -35.52 -23.03 19.17
N CYS A 12 -35.13 -22.19 20.13
CA CYS A 12 -34.77 -20.79 19.89
C CYS A 12 -33.37 -20.50 20.46
N LEU A 13 -32.43 -21.43 20.26
CA LEU A 13 -31.00 -21.08 20.34
C LEU A 13 -30.68 -20.23 19.12
N PHE A 14 -31.00 -18.94 19.28
CA PHE A 14 -30.27 -17.79 18.80
C PHE A 14 -29.05 -18.16 17.96
N THR A 15 -29.25 -18.34 16.66
CA THR A 15 -28.17 -18.20 15.70
C THR A 15 -27.90 -16.70 15.59
N TRP A 16 -27.24 -16.12 16.59
CA TRP A 16 -26.61 -14.84 16.41
C TRP A 16 -25.59 -15.00 15.27
N PRO A 17 -25.59 -14.13 14.25
CA PRO A 17 -24.46 -14.09 13.34
C PRO A 17 -23.23 -13.81 14.20
N LEU A 18 -22.27 -14.72 14.17
CA LEU A 18 -20.93 -14.48 14.68
C LEU A 18 -20.42 -13.24 13.96
N ALA A 19 -20.48 -12.07 14.61
CA ALA A 19 -19.79 -10.90 14.14
C ALA A 19 -18.31 -11.29 14.12
N ALA A 20 -17.73 -11.40 12.92
CA ALA A 20 -16.29 -11.52 12.74
C ALA A 20 -15.68 -10.23 13.30
N GLN A 21 -15.27 -10.29 14.57
CA GLN A 21 -14.73 -9.15 15.29
C GLN A 21 -13.32 -8.87 14.77
N GLN A 22 -13.13 -7.71 14.13
CA GLN A 22 -11.79 -7.18 13.89
C GLN A 22 -11.11 -6.97 15.24
N THR A 23 -9.95 -7.58 15.41
CA THR A 23 -9.03 -7.41 16.52
C THR A 23 -8.56 -5.97 16.60
N ALA A 24 -8.37 -5.47 17.83
CA ALA A 24 -7.87 -4.11 18.07
C ALA A 24 -6.58 -3.83 17.27
N THR A 25 -5.68 -4.83 17.17
CA THR A 25 -4.45 -4.76 16.40
C THR A 25 -4.67 -4.47 14.91
N TYR A 26 -5.69 -5.07 14.28
CA TYR A 26 -5.99 -4.81 12.87
C TYR A 26 -6.57 -3.41 12.66
N ALA A 27 -7.46 -2.96 13.56
CA ALA A 27 -8.01 -1.61 13.51
C ALA A 27 -6.90 -0.54 13.67
N ASP A 28 -5.97 -0.75 14.60
CA ASP A 28 -4.83 0.15 14.81
C ASP A 28 -3.88 0.17 13.59
N LEU A 29 -3.65 -0.99 12.97
CA LEU A 29 -2.84 -1.10 11.77
C LEU A 29 -3.43 -0.29 10.60
N LEU A 30 -4.75 -0.42 10.38
CA LEU A 30 -5.45 0.33 9.34
C LEU A 30 -5.44 1.84 9.65
N ALA A 31 -5.74 2.23 10.88
CA ALA A 31 -5.76 3.64 11.28
C ALA A 31 -4.38 4.31 11.11
N ASN A 32 -3.30 3.62 11.47
CA ASN A 32 -1.93 4.12 11.26
C ASN A 32 -1.60 4.22 9.77
N PHE A 33 -2.02 3.25 8.95
CA PHE A 33 -1.83 3.32 7.52
C PHE A 33 -2.54 4.53 6.90
N GLU A 34 -3.81 4.75 7.23
CA GLU A 34 -4.59 5.89 6.74
C GLU A 34 -3.99 7.22 7.19
N LYS A 35 -3.53 7.31 8.44
CA LYS A 35 -2.80 8.48 8.94
C LYS A 35 -1.53 8.76 8.13
N ALA A 36 -0.76 7.72 7.81
CA ALA A 36 0.47 7.87 7.02
C ALA A 36 0.18 8.37 5.60
N GLU A 37 -0.86 7.82 4.94
CA GLU A 37 -1.30 8.30 3.62
C GLU A 37 -1.73 9.78 3.68
N GLN A 38 -2.49 10.18 4.70
CA GLN A 38 -2.92 11.56 4.89
C GLN A 38 -1.73 12.52 5.08
N LEU A 39 -0.77 12.15 5.93
CA LEU A 39 0.44 12.94 6.14
C LEU A 39 1.27 13.05 4.85
N PHE A 40 1.35 11.96 4.09
CA PHE A 40 2.04 11.94 2.79
C PHE A 40 1.39 12.89 1.80
N GLU A 41 0.06 12.86 1.67
CA GLU A 41 -0.70 13.76 0.81
C GLU A 41 -0.54 15.24 1.21
N GLN A 42 -0.42 15.51 2.51
CA GLN A 42 -0.14 16.85 3.05
C GLN A 42 1.31 17.31 2.87
N GLY A 43 2.20 16.44 2.36
CA GLY A 43 3.61 16.73 2.19
C GLY A 43 4.45 16.66 3.47
N VAL A 44 3.88 16.13 4.57
CA VAL A 44 4.57 15.97 5.86
C VAL A 44 5.35 14.64 5.85
N PHE A 45 6.33 14.55 4.96
CA PHE A 45 6.97 13.27 4.60
C PHE A 45 7.79 12.64 5.74
N ALA A 46 8.39 13.43 6.63
CA ALA A 46 9.16 12.91 7.75
C ALA A 46 8.24 12.18 8.75
N GLU A 47 7.12 12.80 9.14
CA GLU A 47 6.14 12.18 10.03
C GLU A 47 5.44 11.00 9.34
N ALA A 48 5.08 11.14 8.06
CA ALA A 48 4.50 10.05 7.28
C ALA A 48 5.41 8.82 7.29
N ALA A 49 6.73 9.00 7.09
CA ALA A 49 7.71 7.92 7.13
C ALA A 49 7.75 7.21 8.49
N GLU A 50 7.70 7.96 9.59
CA GLU A 50 7.65 7.38 10.94
C GLU A 50 6.39 6.54 11.14
N VAL A 51 5.23 7.04 10.69
CA VAL A 51 3.96 6.30 10.83
C VAL A 51 3.93 5.07 9.92
N TYR A 52 4.43 5.13 8.68
CA TYR A 52 4.58 3.93 7.84
C TYR A 52 5.49 2.89 8.50
N GLN A 53 6.58 3.31 9.14
CA GLN A 53 7.43 2.38 9.90
C GLN A 53 6.71 1.74 11.08
N GLN A 54 5.78 2.44 11.74
CA GLN A 54 4.95 1.84 12.78
C GLN A 54 4.08 0.73 12.19
N VAL A 55 3.43 0.97 11.04
CA VAL A 55 2.67 -0.07 10.32
C VAL A 55 3.56 -1.26 9.99
N LEU A 56 4.76 -1.02 9.45
CA LEU A 56 5.70 -2.07 9.07
C LEU A 56 6.22 -2.90 10.26
N LYS A 57 6.24 -2.33 11.46
CA LYS A 57 6.65 -3.01 12.69
C LYS A 57 5.50 -3.75 13.38
N THR A 58 4.25 -3.53 12.94
CA THR A 58 3.09 -4.19 13.55
C THR A 58 3.13 -5.70 13.26
N PRO A 59 3.13 -6.56 14.31
CA PRO A 59 3.10 -8.00 14.14
C PRO A 59 1.87 -8.46 13.35
N ARG A 60 2.02 -9.55 12.60
CA ARG A 60 0.91 -10.16 11.86
C ARG A 60 -0.25 -10.50 12.80
N PRO A 61 -1.44 -9.91 12.61
CA PRO A 61 -2.62 -10.29 13.39
C PRO A 61 -3.07 -11.72 13.03
N PRO A 62 -3.75 -12.45 13.94
CA PRO A 62 -4.25 -13.81 13.68
C PRO A 62 -5.16 -13.88 12.45
N GLU A 63 -5.94 -12.84 12.24
CA GLU A 63 -6.71 -12.62 11.03
C GLU A 63 -5.83 -11.93 9.97
N ALA A 64 -5.46 -12.70 8.96
CA ALA A 64 -4.50 -12.27 7.95
C ALA A 64 -5.01 -11.22 6.95
N GLY A 65 -6.25 -10.72 7.10
CA GLY A 65 -7.04 -9.96 6.12
C GLY A 65 -6.27 -9.15 5.07
N MET A 66 -6.25 -7.82 5.22
CA MET A 66 -5.50 -6.92 4.32
C MET A 66 -4.06 -6.69 4.79
N TYR A 67 -3.57 -7.46 5.76
CA TYR A 67 -2.28 -7.23 6.41
C TYR A 67 -1.14 -7.13 5.39
N GLU A 68 -1.01 -8.12 4.52
CA GLU A 68 0.06 -8.16 3.51
C GLU A 68 -0.02 -6.97 2.54
N GLN A 69 -1.23 -6.57 2.18
CA GLN A 69 -1.44 -5.43 1.29
C GLN A 69 -1.06 -4.11 1.99
N LEU A 70 -1.43 -3.94 3.25
CA LEU A 70 -1.11 -2.75 4.04
C LEU A 70 0.39 -2.68 4.34
N GLN A 71 1.05 -3.81 4.62
CA GLN A 71 2.52 -3.91 4.73
C GLN A 71 3.18 -3.48 3.41
N LYS A 72 2.78 -4.08 2.28
CA LYS A 72 3.34 -3.78 0.97
C LYS A 72 3.15 -2.31 0.58
N ARG A 73 1.95 -1.76 0.80
CA ARG A 73 1.67 -0.33 0.54
C ARG A 73 2.46 0.59 1.47
N SER A 74 2.62 0.22 2.74
CA SER A 74 3.42 1.01 3.69
C SER A 74 4.90 1.01 3.34
N GLU A 75 5.42 -0.11 2.82
CA GLU A 75 6.80 -0.21 2.35
C GLU A 75 7.04 0.76 1.18
N LEU A 76 6.12 0.77 0.21
CA LEU A 76 6.16 1.74 -0.89
C LEU A 76 6.01 3.18 -0.38
N GLY A 77 5.06 3.43 0.52
CA GLY A 77 4.83 4.75 1.13
C GLY A 77 6.08 5.29 1.84
N TYR A 78 6.76 4.44 2.61
CA TYR A 78 8.02 4.78 3.25
C TYR A 78 9.13 5.12 2.22
N ALA A 79 9.30 4.29 1.19
CA ALA A 79 10.28 4.55 0.12
C ALA A 79 9.99 5.87 -0.60
N LYS A 80 8.71 6.16 -0.89
CA LYS A 80 8.26 7.43 -1.47
C LYS A 80 8.61 8.61 -0.56
N CYS A 81 8.42 8.50 0.75
CA CYS A 81 8.82 9.55 1.70
C CYS A 81 10.32 9.84 1.61
N MET A 82 11.16 8.79 1.61
CA MET A 82 12.62 8.95 1.51
C MET A 82 13.03 9.67 0.23
N VAL A 83 12.38 9.34 -0.90
CA VAL A 83 12.58 10.04 -2.18
C VAL A 83 12.16 11.51 -2.08
N ARG A 84 10.98 11.81 -1.54
CA ARG A 84 10.47 13.19 -1.40
C ARG A 84 11.31 14.05 -0.44
N LEU A 85 11.94 13.43 0.55
CA LEU A 85 12.89 14.08 1.45
C LEU A 85 14.29 14.24 0.85
N HIS A 86 14.50 13.83 -0.41
CA HIS A 86 15.80 13.84 -1.09
C HIS A 86 16.88 13.05 -0.33
N LEU A 87 16.48 12.00 0.38
CA LEU A 87 17.41 11.16 1.12
C LEU A 87 18.10 10.16 0.18
N PRO A 88 19.42 9.94 0.31
CA PRO A 88 20.18 9.08 -0.60
C PRO A 88 19.61 7.66 -0.76
N GLN A 89 19.04 7.10 0.32
CA GLN A 89 18.46 5.76 0.33
C GLN A 89 17.12 5.65 -0.42
N GLY A 90 16.46 6.75 -0.76
CA GLY A 90 15.11 6.71 -1.34
C GLY A 90 15.05 5.97 -2.68
N GLU A 91 16.00 6.25 -3.58
CA GLU A 91 16.11 5.55 -4.87
C GLU A 91 16.36 4.05 -4.68
N ILE A 92 17.25 3.68 -3.75
CA ILE A 92 17.59 2.29 -3.46
C ILE A 92 16.34 1.54 -2.97
N LEU A 93 15.62 2.09 -2.00
CA LEU A 93 14.40 1.48 -1.45
C LEU A 93 13.32 1.29 -2.51
N MET A 94 13.14 2.27 -3.40
CA MET A 94 12.19 2.16 -4.51
C MET A 94 12.59 1.05 -5.48
N LEU A 95 13.87 0.98 -5.86
CA LEU A 95 14.37 -0.04 -6.79
C LEU A 95 14.29 -1.45 -6.19
N ASP A 96 14.60 -1.61 -4.91
CA ASP A 96 14.46 -2.88 -4.19
C ASP A 96 12.99 -3.31 -4.11
N PHE A 97 12.09 -2.37 -3.86
CA PHE A 97 10.65 -2.63 -3.85
C PHE A 97 10.16 -3.08 -5.24
N ILE A 98 10.55 -2.38 -6.31
CA ILE A 98 10.21 -2.72 -7.69
C ILE A 98 10.72 -4.13 -8.03
N GLY A 99 11.98 -4.42 -7.71
CA GLY A 99 12.60 -5.73 -8.01
C GLY A 99 11.92 -6.90 -7.31
N ARG A 100 11.46 -6.71 -6.06
CA ARG A 100 10.77 -7.77 -5.30
C ARG A 100 9.31 -7.96 -5.70
N ASN A 101 8.65 -6.92 -6.21
CA ASN A 101 7.21 -6.96 -6.49
C ASN A 101 6.88 -7.13 -7.97
N ALA A 102 7.81 -6.88 -8.90
CA ALA A 102 7.54 -7.10 -10.32
C ALA A 102 7.14 -8.57 -10.62
N PRO A 103 6.15 -8.83 -11.50
CA PRO A 103 5.42 -7.88 -12.35
C PRO A 103 4.08 -7.38 -11.77
N ASP A 104 3.93 -7.30 -10.44
CA ASP A 104 2.74 -6.74 -9.78
C ASP A 104 2.56 -5.26 -10.21
N PRO A 105 1.33 -4.82 -10.57
CA PRO A 105 1.05 -3.42 -10.93
C PRO A 105 1.57 -2.36 -9.96
N ILE A 106 1.70 -2.69 -8.67
CA ILE A 106 2.27 -1.76 -7.67
C ILE A 106 3.76 -1.47 -7.90
N ALA A 107 4.52 -2.43 -8.47
CA ALA A 107 5.91 -2.22 -8.85
C ALA A 107 6.01 -1.23 -10.02
N ASP A 108 5.09 -1.33 -10.98
CA ASP A 108 5.08 -0.41 -12.13
C ASP A 108 4.67 0.99 -11.73
N GLN A 109 3.71 1.13 -10.80
CA GLN A 109 3.37 2.40 -10.17
C GLN A 109 4.58 3.01 -9.47
N ALA A 110 5.32 2.22 -8.69
CA ALA A 110 6.55 2.67 -8.04
C ALA A 110 7.60 3.14 -9.05
N LEU A 111 7.77 2.42 -10.17
CA LEU A 111 8.70 2.79 -11.23
C LEU A 111 8.31 4.09 -11.93
N ILE A 112 7.01 4.28 -12.24
CA ILE A 112 6.47 5.53 -12.79
C ILE A 112 6.73 6.70 -11.83
N GLU A 113 6.47 6.50 -10.54
CA GLU A 113 6.69 7.53 -9.53
C GLU A 113 8.16 7.93 -9.40
N LEU A 114 9.09 6.96 -9.43
CA LEU A 114 10.53 7.22 -9.39
C LEU A 114 10.99 7.99 -10.64
N ALA A 115 10.51 7.60 -11.82
CA ALA A 115 10.80 8.30 -13.06
C ALA A 115 10.28 9.75 -13.05
N ASN A 116 9.04 9.96 -12.59
CA ASN A 116 8.44 11.28 -12.44
C ASN A 116 9.19 12.15 -11.42
N PHE A 117 9.67 11.58 -10.32
CA PHE A 117 10.48 12.31 -9.36
C PHE A 117 11.75 12.89 -10.00
N TYR A 118 12.49 12.06 -10.72
CA TYR A 118 13.71 12.52 -11.41
C TYR A 118 13.42 13.52 -12.53
N PHE A 119 12.30 13.33 -13.25
CA PHE A 119 11.85 14.31 -14.23
C PHE A 119 11.60 15.68 -13.61
N ASN A 120 10.87 15.72 -12.48
CA ASN A 120 10.57 16.95 -11.76
C ASN A 120 11.81 17.60 -11.14
N ALA A 121 12.80 16.79 -10.74
CA ALA A 121 14.12 17.24 -10.30
C ALA A 121 15.03 17.73 -11.45
N LYS A 122 14.55 17.69 -12.70
CA LYS A 122 15.29 18.03 -13.93
C LYS A 122 16.47 17.09 -14.24
N ASP A 123 16.54 15.94 -13.57
CA ASP A 123 17.45 14.85 -13.93
C ASP A 123 16.81 14.00 -15.03
N TYR A 124 16.77 14.57 -16.23
CA TYR A 124 16.12 13.94 -17.37
C TYR A 124 16.80 12.63 -17.78
N GLN A 125 18.12 12.52 -17.55
CA GLN A 125 18.85 11.30 -17.86
C GLN A 125 18.35 10.12 -17.02
N LYS A 126 18.21 10.29 -15.70
CA LYS A 126 17.61 9.26 -14.85
C LYS A 126 16.13 9.06 -15.14
N ALA A 127 15.38 10.13 -15.38
CA ALA A 127 13.96 10.02 -15.72
C ALA A 127 13.73 9.13 -16.95
N VAL A 128 14.46 9.38 -18.04
CA VAL A 128 14.42 8.56 -19.27
C VAL A 128 14.81 7.12 -18.98
N THR A 129 15.87 6.91 -18.20
CA THR A 129 16.33 5.56 -17.81
C THR A 129 15.25 4.76 -17.09
N TYR A 130 14.47 5.40 -16.22
CA TYR A 130 13.38 4.73 -15.51
C TYR A 130 12.12 4.60 -16.34
N PHE A 131 11.77 5.62 -17.14
CA PHE A 131 10.64 5.55 -18.06
C PHE A 131 10.80 4.43 -19.09
N SER A 132 12.00 4.20 -19.61
CA SER A 132 12.27 3.13 -20.59
C SER A 132 12.10 1.72 -20.02
N ARG A 133 12.08 1.57 -18.69
CA ARG A 133 11.88 0.28 -18.02
C ARG A 133 10.40 -0.07 -17.81
N ILE A 134 9.47 0.87 -18.03
CA ILE A 134 8.05 0.64 -17.79
C ILE A 134 7.47 -0.20 -18.94
N PRO A 135 6.83 -1.35 -18.66
CA PRO A 135 6.19 -2.15 -19.69
C PRO A 135 5.04 -1.38 -20.37
N GLY A 136 5.13 -1.20 -21.69
CA GLY A 136 4.20 -0.35 -22.44
C GLY A 136 2.72 -0.76 -22.38
N TYR A 137 2.42 -2.04 -22.07
CA TYR A 137 1.04 -2.54 -21.93
C TYR A 137 0.39 -2.14 -20.60
N GLN A 138 1.16 -1.71 -19.60
CA GLN A 138 0.65 -1.35 -18.26
C GLN A 138 0.32 0.14 -18.14
N LEU A 139 0.80 0.96 -19.09
CA LEU A 139 0.48 2.37 -19.16
C LEU A 139 -0.87 2.57 -19.84
N SER A 140 -1.73 3.43 -19.28
CA SER A 140 -2.92 3.91 -19.98
C SER A 140 -2.52 4.68 -21.26
N PRO A 141 -3.41 4.86 -22.26
CA PRO A 141 -3.09 5.65 -23.44
C PRO A 141 -2.56 7.06 -23.11
N GLY A 142 -3.13 7.71 -22.08
CA GLY A 142 -2.67 9.02 -21.60
C GLY A 142 -1.28 8.97 -21.00
N GLN A 143 -1.01 7.99 -20.12
CA GLN A 143 0.31 7.82 -19.53
C GLN A 143 1.37 7.47 -20.58
N ARG A 144 1.04 6.67 -21.61
CA ARG A 144 1.96 6.41 -22.72
C ARG A 144 2.31 7.68 -23.49
N ALA A 145 1.34 8.57 -23.72
CA ALA A 145 1.59 9.85 -24.37
C ALA A 145 2.46 10.75 -23.50
N GLU A 146 2.18 10.82 -22.19
CA GLU A 146 2.97 11.58 -21.23
C GLU A 146 4.41 11.06 -21.13
N VAL A 147 4.61 9.75 -20.97
CA VAL A 147 5.94 9.13 -20.90
C VAL A 147 6.73 9.41 -22.18
N ARG A 148 6.12 9.22 -23.36
CA ARG A 148 6.77 9.57 -24.63
C ARG A 148 7.17 11.04 -24.68
N PHE A 149 6.25 11.94 -24.34
CA PHE A 149 6.53 13.38 -24.30
C PHE A 149 7.70 13.72 -23.35
N LYS A 150 7.78 13.07 -22.18
CA LYS A 150 8.84 13.27 -21.20
C LYS A 150 10.19 12.67 -21.63
N MET A 151 10.20 11.76 -22.60
CA MET A 151 11.41 11.10 -23.10
C MET A 151 12.05 11.80 -24.31
N GLY A 152 11.37 12.79 -24.91
CA GLY A 152 11.82 13.51 -26.12
C GLY A 152 11.31 12.87 -27.41
#